data_AF-A0ABD3VVA1-F1
#
_entry.id   AF-A0ABD3VVA1-F1
#
_cell.length_a   1.000
_cell.length_b   1.000
_cell.length_c   1.000
_cell.angle_alpha   90.00
_cell.angle_beta   90.00
_cell.angle_gamma   90.00
#
_symmetry.space_group_name_H-M   'P 1'
#
loop_
_entity.id
_entity.type
_entity.pdbx_description
1 polymer ?
#
loop_
_entity_poly.entity_id
_entity_poly.type
_entity_poly.pdbx_seq_one_letter_code
_entity_poly.pdbx_strand_id
1 'polypeptide(L)'
;EDKVKIAVVTGHLLDKHLNVDVIVNCTTAKLALQTGSLSKAILEAAGNSIQDECIQKYPDGIKFGEVAVTSAGKLHLKRIFHGALTKVQVDKKYFHLQ
;
A
#
# COMPACT_ATOMS: atom_id res chain seq x y z
N GLU A 1 12.54 22.88 14.06
CA GLU A 1 12.62 21.44 13.81
C GLU A 1 11.20 20.91 13.61
N ASP A 2 10.93 20.26 12.49
CA ASP A 2 9.65 19.60 12.26
C ASP A 2 9.57 18.36 13.16
N LYS A 3 8.62 18.35 14.10
CA LYS A 3 8.41 17.22 14.99
C LYS A 3 7.57 16.15 14.28
N VAL A 4 8.19 15.01 13.97
CA VAL A 4 7.47 13.82 13.50
C VAL A 4 6.70 13.23 14.68
N LYS A 5 5.39 13.02 14.50
CA LYS A 5 4.52 12.33 15.46
C LYS A 5 4.21 10.95 14.93
N ILE A 6 4.37 9.94 15.78
CA ILE A 6 4.04 8.54 15.49
C ILE A 6 2.92 8.13 16.43
N ALA A 7 1.86 7.52 15.89
CA ALA A 7 0.73 7.04 16.66
C ALA A 7 0.30 5.66 16.15
N VAL A 8 -0.14 4.80 17.07
CA VAL A 8 -0.84 3.55 16.74
C VAL A 8 -2.32 3.84 16.77
N VAL A 9 -3.01 3.56 15.66
CA VAL A 9 -4.45 3.81 15.52
C VAL A 9 -5.14 2.49 15.26
N THR A 10 -6.09 2.13 16.11
CA THR A 10 -6.95 0.96 15.93
C THR A 10 -8.17 1.34 15.10
N GLY A 11 -8.42 0.61 14.01
CA GLY A 11 -9.58 0.84 13.15
C GLY A 11 -9.48 0.13 11.81
N HIS A 12 -10.44 0.40 10.92
CA HIS A 12 -10.42 -0.07 9.55
C HIS A 12 -9.72 0.94 8.63
N LEU A 13 -8.77 0.47 7.82
CA LEU A 13 -7.99 1.33 6.91
C LEU A 13 -8.85 2.10 5.89
N LEU A 14 -10.02 1.55 5.56
CA LEU A 14 -10.91 2.08 4.54
C LEU A 14 -12.12 2.83 5.14
N ASP A 15 -12.05 3.17 6.43
CA ASP A 15 -13.07 3.99 7.06
C ASP A 15 -13.10 5.38 6.42
N LYS A 16 -14.29 5.83 5.99
CA LYS A 16 -14.53 7.16 5.44
C LYS A 16 -14.16 8.31 6.40
N HIS A 17 -14.07 8.02 7.70
CA HIS A 17 -13.66 8.97 8.73
C HIS A 17 -12.16 8.97 9.00
N LEU A 18 -11.39 8.06 8.38
CA LEU A 18 -9.94 8.04 8.49
C LEU A 18 -9.34 9.24 7.76
N ASN A 19 -9.00 10.30 8.50
CA ASN A 19 -8.46 11.53 7.94
C ASN A 19 -6.95 11.42 7.69
N VAL A 20 -6.58 10.86 6.55
CA VAL A 20 -5.18 10.74 6.10
C VAL A 20 -5.05 11.19 4.65
N ASP A 21 -3.91 11.78 4.31
CA ASP A 21 -3.61 12.18 2.94
C ASP A 21 -3.29 10.98 2.05
N VAL A 22 -2.62 9.97 2.61
CA VAL A 22 -2.08 8.83 1.86
C VAL A 22 -2.22 7.55 2.68
N ILE A 23 -2.50 6.45 1.99
CA ILE A 23 -2.33 5.09 2.53
C ILE A 23 -1.22 4.37 1.76
N VAL A 24 -0.54 3.46 2.46
CA VAL A 24 0.49 2.59 1.87
C VAL A 24 -0.07 1.18 1.73
N ASN A 25 -0.05 0.65 0.52
CA ASN A 25 -0.38 -0.73 0.21
C ASN A 25 0.91 -1.51 -0.07
N CYS A 26 1.05 -2.69 0.52
CA CYS A 26 2.10 -3.64 0.15
C CYS A 26 1.52 -4.63 -0.86
N THR A 27 2.14 -4.72 -2.03
CA THR A 27 1.68 -5.56 -3.12
C THR A 27 2.83 -6.28 -3.82
N THR A 28 2.52 -7.05 -4.85
CA THR A 28 3.51 -7.72 -5.68
C THR A 28 4.22 -6.73 -6.59
N ALA A 29 5.44 -7.06 -7.04
CA ALA A 29 6.18 -6.28 -8.04
C ALA A 29 5.39 -6.05 -9.34
N LYS A 30 4.45 -6.95 -9.68
CA LYS A 30 3.56 -6.82 -10.84
C LYS A 30 2.37 -5.88 -10.63
N LEU A 31 2.23 -5.28 -9.44
CA LEU A 31 1.11 -4.39 -9.08
C LEU A 31 -0.28 -5.00 -9.35
N ALA A 32 -0.39 -6.33 -9.17
CA ALA A 32 -1.64 -7.05 -9.29
C ALA A 32 -2.49 -6.82 -8.03
N LEU A 33 -3.32 -5.77 -8.03
CA LEU A 33 -4.08 -5.33 -6.85
C LEU A 33 -5.20 -6.29 -6.45
N GLN A 34 -5.57 -7.23 -7.32
CA GLN A 34 -6.45 -8.36 -6.98
C GLN A 34 -5.76 -9.43 -6.11
N THR A 35 -4.44 -9.36 -5.93
CA THR A 35 -3.67 -10.34 -5.17
C THR A 35 -3.43 -9.86 -3.74
N GLY A 36 -3.86 -10.65 -2.76
CA GLY A 36 -3.74 -10.35 -1.33
C GLY A 36 -4.98 -9.64 -0.78
N SER A 37 -5.37 -10.01 0.44
CA SER A 37 -6.63 -9.54 1.05
C SER A 37 -6.70 -8.02 1.17
N LEU A 38 -5.63 -7.37 1.63
CA LEU A 38 -5.61 -5.92 1.81
C LEU A 38 -5.61 -5.17 0.47
N SER A 39 -4.78 -5.61 -0.48
CA SER A 39 -4.74 -5.02 -1.84
C SER A 39 -6.11 -5.12 -2.52
N LYS A 40 -6.78 -6.27 -2.40
CA LYS A 40 -8.12 -6.48 -2.97
C LYS A 40 -9.17 -5.57 -2.32
N ALA A 41 -9.17 -5.46 -0.98
CA ALA A 41 -10.09 -4.56 -0.29
C ALA A 41 -9.88 -3.09 -0.69
N ILE A 42 -8.63 -2.65 -0.84
CA ILE A 42 -8.30 -1.31 -1.34
C ILE A 42 -8.83 -1.12 -2.76
N LEU A 43 -8.62 -2.10 -3.65
CA LEU A 43 -9.12 -2.04 -5.03
C LEU A 43 -10.65 -1.98 -5.10
N GLU A 44 -11.35 -2.77 -4.29
CA GLU A 44 -12.81 -2.76 -4.22
C GLU A 44 -13.35 -1.40 -3.77
N ALA A 45 -12.73 -0.79 -2.77
CA ALA A 45 -13.15 0.51 -2.24
C ALA A 45 -12.77 1.69 -3.16
N ALA A 46 -11.56 1.69 -3.73
CA ALA A 46 -11.07 2.73 -4.61
C ALA A 46 -11.65 2.62 -6.04
N GLY A 47 -12.05 1.43 -6.48
CA GLY A 47 -12.51 1.13 -7.83
C GLY A 47 -11.37 0.81 -8.80
N ASN A 48 -11.73 0.23 -9.96
CA ASN A 48 -10.76 -0.32 -10.92
C ASN A 48 -9.80 0.70 -11.54
N SER A 49 -10.11 2.00 -11.47
CA SER A 49 -9.24 3.05 -12.03
C SER A 49 -7.83 3.02 -11.44
N ILE A 50 -7.66 2.59 -10.17
CA ILE A 50 -6.32 2.48 -9.58
C ILE A 50 -5.51 1.32 -10.18
N GLN A 51 -6.16 0.24 -10.62
CA GLN A 51 -5.49 -0.85 -11.33
C GLN A 51 -5.13 -0.42 -12.75
N ASP A 52 -6.00 0.36 -13.42
CA ASP A 52 -5.74 0.91 -14.75
C ASP A 52 -4.53 1.86 -14.71
N GLU A 53 -4.44 2.72 -13.69
CA GLU A 53 -3.29 3.59 -13.49
C GLU A 53 -1.99 2.79 -13.28
N CYS A 54 -2.03 1.69 -12.52
CA CYS A 54 -0.88 0.80 -12.38
C CYS A 54 -0.42 0.26 -13.74
N ILE A 55 -1.35 -0.23 -14.56
CA ILE A 55 -1.06 -0.79 -15.88
C ILE A 55 -0.50 0.28 -16.83
N GLN A 56 -1.08 1.48 -16.82
CA GLN A 56 -0.68 2.56 -17.72
C GLN A 56 0.67 3.18 -17.36
N LYS A 57 0.94 3.38 -16.06
CA LYS A 57 2.15 4.06 -15.58
C LYS A 57 3.33 3.10 -15.37
N TYR A 58 3.03 1.84 -15.08
CA TYR A 58 4.01 0.81 -14.74
C TYR A 58 3.68 -0.49 -15.51
N PRO A 59 3.73 -0.47 -16.86
CA PRO A 59 3.31 -1.61 -17.68
C PRO A 59 4.10 -2.89 -17.39
N ASP A 60 5.36 -2.77 -16.99
CA ASP A 60 6.23 -3.89 -16.59
C ASP A 60 6.27 -4.14 -15.08
N GLY A 61 5.44 -3.43 -14.30
CA GLY A 61 5.48 -3.41 -12.85
C GLY A 61 6.60 -2.51 -12.29
N ILE A 62 7.01 -2.79 -11.05
CA ILE A 62 8.09 -2.11 -10.32
C ILE A 62 9.06 -3.12 -9.70
N LYS A 63 10.28 -2.69 -9.37
CA LYS A 63 11.26 -3.53 -8.68
C LYS A 63 10.93 -3.61 -7.19
N PHE A 64 11.45 -4.65 -6.54
CA PHE A 64 11.41 -4.71 -5.09
C PHE A 64 12.15 -3.53 -4.46
N GLY A 65 11.56 -2.91 -3.44
CA GLY A 65 12.05 -1.68 -2.82
C GLY A 65 11.55 -0.40 -3.47
N GLU A 66 10.86 -0.48 -4.62
CA GLU A 66 10.27 0.67 -5.29
C GLU A 66 8.80 0.89 -4.86
N VAL A 67 8.29 2.09 -5.18
CA VAL A 67 6.92 2.52 -4.90
C VAL A 67 6.26 3.02 -6.18
N ALA A 68 5.09 2.47 -6.49
CA ALA A 68 4.18 3.01 -7.51
C ALA A 68 3.12 3.91 -6.87
N VAL A 69 2.67 4.95 -7.58
CA VAL A 69 1.72 5.92 -7.02
C VAL A 69 0.52 6.14 -7.94
N THR A 70 -0.68 5.82 -7.44
CA THR A 70 -1.96 6.05 -8.13
C THR A 70 -2.73 7.22 -7.50
N SER A 71 -3.82 7.64 -8.15
CA SER A 71 -4.87 8.38 -7.45
C SER A 71 -5.53 7.53 -6.36
N ALA A 72 -6.41 8.14 -5.57
CA ALA A 72 -7.21 7.45 -4.56
C ALA A 72 -8.45 6.73 -5.13
N GLY A 73 -8.72 6.87 -6.43
CA GLY A 73 -9.98 6.42 -7.03
C GLY A 73 -11.17 7.09 -6.34
N LYS A 74 -12.07 6.27 -5.78
CA LYS A 74 -13.28 6.70 -5.06
C LYS A 74 -13.05 7.05 -3.58
N LEU A 75 -11.85 6.83 -3.05
CA LEU A 75 -11.53 7.14 -1.65
C LEU A 75 -11.38 8.66 -1.45
N HIS A 76 -11.64 9.14 -0.23
CA HIS A 76 -11.55 10.57 0.14
C HIS A 76 -10.11 11.08 0.37
N LEU A 77 -9.13 10.18 0.34
CA LEU A 77 -7.70 10.49 0.49
C LEU A 77 -7.09 11.01 -0.83
N LYS A 78 -5.85 11.50 -0.79
CA LYS A 78 -5.20 12.12 -1.97
C LYS A 78 -4.57 11.09 -2.90
N ARG A 79 -3.80 10.14 -2.38
CA ARG A 79 -3.02 9.16 -3.17
C ARG A 79 -2.86 7.82 -2.45
N ILE A 80 -2.60 6.76 -3.23
CA ILE A 80 -2.21 5.44 -2.71
C ILE A 80 -0.79 5.14 -3.15
N PHE A 81 0.04 4.70 -2.20
CA PHE A 81 1.44 4.34 -2.45
C PHE A 81 1.56 2.82 -2.40
N HIS A 82 1.97 2.20 -3.50
CA HIS A 82 2.07 0.76 -3.67
C HIS A 82 3.53 0.32 -3.60
N GLY A 83 3.94 -0.25 -2.46
CA GLY A 83 5.29 -0.77 -2.28
C GLY A 83 5.39 -2.24 -2.68
N ALA A 84 6.43 -2.60 -3.43
CA ALA A 84 6.80 -3.99 -3.69
C ALA A 84 7.88 -4.41 -2.69
N LEU A 85 7.51 -5.19 -1.68
CA LEU A 85 8.46 -5.65 -0.65
C LEU A 85 9.03 -7.02 -1.00
N THR A 86 10.33 -7.21 -0.77
CA THR A 86 10.92 -8.54 -0.79
C THR A 86 10.34 -9.36 0.36
N LYS A 87 10.30 -10.69 0.21
CA LYS A 87 10.18 -11.55 1.39
C LYS A 87 11.34 -11.19 2.32
N VAL A 88 11.01 -10.82 3.55
CA VAL A 88 11.99 -10.69 4.61
C VAL A 88 12.70 -12.05 4.69
N GLN A 89 13.98 -12.10 4.30
CA GLN A 89 14.88 -13.12 4.83
C GLN A 89 14.95 -12.77 6.31
N VAL A 90 14.13 -13.43 7.13
CA VAL A 90 14.16 -13.17 8.57
C VAL A 90 15.56 -13.54 9.00
N ASP A 91 16.33 -12.52 9.34
CA ASP A 91 17.65 -12.69 9.90
C ASP A 91 17.43 -13.46 11.20
N LYS A 92 17.81 -14.74 11.21
CA LYS A 92 17.48 -15.71 12.29
C LYS A 92 17.97 -15.26 13.66
N LYS A 93 18.77 -14.19 13.71
CA LYS A 93 19.35 -13.58 14.90
C LYS A 93 18.34 -13.13 15.96
N TYR A 94 17.09 -12.83 15.59
CA TYR A 94 16.08 -12.33 16.54
C TYR A 94 15.12 -13.41 17.10
N PHE A 95 15.25 -14.67 16.69
CA PHE A 95 14.41 -15.77 17.20
C PHE A 95 14.88 -16.37 18.55
N HIS A 96 16.00 -15.91 19.11
CA HIS A 96 16.57 -16.46 20.36
C HIS A 96 16.30 -15.62 21.61
N LEU A 97 15.35 -14.68 21.56
CA LEU A 97 14.86 -13.97 22.76
C LEU A 97 13.47 -14.51 23.11
N GLN A 98 13.45 -15.73 23.66
CA GLN A 98 12.35 -16.26 24.49
C GLN A 98 12.96 -16.90 25.74
#